data_AF-A0A7S4DL22-F1
#
_entry.id   AF-A0A7S4DL22-F1
#
_cell.length_a   1.000
_cell.length_b   1.000
_cell.length_c   1.000
_cell.angle_alpha   90.00
_cell.angle_beta   90.00
_cell.angle_gamma   90.00
#
_symmetry.space_group_name_H-M   'P 1'
#
loop_
_entity.id
_entity.type
_entity.pdbx_description
1 polymer ?
#
loop_
_entity_poly.entity_id
_entity_poly.type
_entity_poly.pdbx_seq_one_letter_code
_entity_poly.pdbx_strand_id
1 'polypeptide(L)'
;MAGMAINPDGSLNTKKLQKELIQGLEDDRNYQRTDDMKKRAIHVAGTYDEFRNMVLCANQQPVTRKELESLSKPSKGWQNSRTQSGLPGTSSARAKKKTGQGEIKASKKLEVPKNSVEFERDWRRKCNTDLKKIKYLRLVGPRRLAALFAGDLDAALLGQLLGALGRALALDGPPPDVP
;
A
#
# COMPACT_ATOMS: atom_id res chain seq x y z
N MET A 1 -18.09 -26.13 -19.09
CA MET A 1 -18.65 -26.14 -20.45
C MET A 1 -17.57 -25.71 -21.43
N ALA A 2 -16.76 -26.64 -21.93
CA ALA A 2 -15.82 -26.36 -23.00
C ALA A 2 -16.63 -26.15 -24.28
N GLY A 3 -16.80 -24.90 -24.71
CA GLY A 3 -17.45 -24.65 -26.01
C GLY A 3 -16.63 -25.35 -27.10
N MET A 4 -17.27 -25.87 -28.13
CA MET A 4 -16.54 -26.41 -29.30
C MET A 4 -15.65 -25.32 -29.93
N ALA A 5 -14.50 -25.72 -30.46
CA ALA A 5 -13.67 -24.90 -31.36
C ALA A 5 -14.27 -24.83 -32.79
N ILE A 6 -15.41 -25.48 -32.97
CA ILE A 6 -16.18 -25.58 -34.20
C ILE A 6 -17.48 -24.81 -33.95
N ASN A 7 -17.74 -23.84 -34.82
CA ASN A 7 -18.98 -23.07 -34.82
C ASN A 7 -20.13 -23.98 -35.32
N PRO A 8 -21.40 -23.65 -35.01
CA PRO A 8 -22.55 -24.48 -35.41
C PRO A 8 -22.74 -24.62 -36.93
N ASP A 9 -22.08 -23.79 -37.73
CA ASP A 9 -22.01 -23.84 -39.20
C ASP A 9 -20.90 -24.77 -39.73
N GLY A 10 -20.18 -25.48 -38.85
CA GLY A 10 -19.04 -26.32 -39.20
C GLY A 10 -17.74 -25.56 -39.46
N SER A 11 -17.73 -24.22 -39.33
CA SER A 11 -16.53 -23.42 -39.51
C SER A 11 -15.61 -23.46 -38.28
N LEU A 12 -14.31 -23.35 -38.52
CA LEU A 12 -13.30 -23.39 -37.46
C LEU A 12 -13.19 -22.03 -36.77
N ASN A 13 -13.29 -21.99 -35.44
CA ASN A 13 -13.13 -20.75 -34.68
C ASN A 13 -11.65 -20.47 -34.42
N THR A 14 -10.99 -19.88 -35.42
CA THR A 14 -9.54 -19.57 -35.40
C THR A 14 -9.12 -18.70 -34.22
N LYS A 15 -9.93 -17.72 -33.82
CA LYS A 15 -9.64 -16.82 -32.69
C LYS A 15 -9.58 -17.57 -31.37
N LYS A 16 -10.49 -18.52 -31.16
CA LYS A 16 -10.53 -19.32 -29.95
C LYS A 16 -9.36 -20.29 -29.88
N LEU A 17 -9.06 -20.97 -30.99
CA LEU A 17 -7.91 -21.87 -31.09
C LEU A 17 -6.60 -21.13 -30.89
N GLN A 18 -6.45 -19.94 -31.48
CA GLN A 18 -5.28 -19.09 -31.25
C GLN A 18 -5.15 -18.72 -29.76
N LYS A 19 -6.25 -18.40 -29.08
CA LYS A 19 -6.24 -18.09 -27.65
C LYS A 19 -5.85 -19.31 -26.81
N GLU A 20 -6.41 -20.48 -27.09
CA GLU A 20 -6.07 -21.73 -26.39
C GLU A 20 -4.60 -22.11 -26.61
N LEU A 21 -4.10 -21.93 -27.83
CA LEU A 21 -2.69 -22.14 -28.16
C LEU A 21 -1.76 -21.19 -27.39
N ILE A 22 -2.07 -19.89 -27.38
CA ILE A 22 -1.29 -18.89 -26.63
C ILE A 22 -1.29 -19.23 -25.15
N GLN A 23 -2.45 -19.59 -24.59
CA GLN A 23 -2.55 -19.97 -23.18
C GLN A 23 -1.69 -21.21 -22.86
N GLY A 24 -1.75 -22.26 -23.69
CA GLY A 24 -0.93 -23.45 -23.49
C GLY A 24 0.56 -23.16 -23.54
N LEU A 25 1.00 -22.30 -24.47
CA LEU A 25 2.40 -21.87 -24.54
C LEU A 25 2.82 -21.05 -23.31
N GLU A 26 1.94 -20.18 -22.80
CA GLU A 26 2.23 -19.41 -21.60
C GLU A 26 2.33 -20.29 -20.36
N ASP A 27 1.44 -21.27 -20.22
CA ASP A 27 1.43 -22.23 -19.13
C ASP A 27 2.70 -23.09 -19.12
N ASP A 28 3.14 -23.59 -20.28
CA ASP A 28 4.39 -24.34 -20.42
C ASP A 28 5.61 -23.50 -20.04
N ARG A 29 5.67 -22.26 -20.52
CA ARG A 29 6.77 -21.34 -20.16
C ARG A 29 6.76 -21.04 -18.66
N ASN A 30 5.58 -20.93 -18.05
CA ASN A 30 5.43 -20.68 -16.62
C ASN A 30 5.87 -21.89 -15.79
N TYR A 31 5.48 -23.09 -16.22
CA TYR A 31 5.90 -24.34 -15.62
C TYR A 31 7.43 -24.48 -15.65
N GLN A 32 8.05 -24.29 -16.82
CA GLN A 32 9.50 -24.38 -16.99
C GLN A 32 10.24 -23.39 -16.08
N ARG A 33 9.85 -22.11 -16.07
CA ARG A 33 10.48 -21.10 -15.18
C ARG A 33 10.38 -21.47 -13.72
N THR A 34 9.20 -21.96 -13.30
CA THR A 34 8.97 -22.34 -11.91
C THR A 34 9.79 -23.56 -11.53
N ASP A 35 9.89 -24.56 -12.40
CA ASP A 35 10.67 -25.77 -12.18
C ASP A 35 12.18 -25.49 -12.13
N ASP A 36 12.69 -24.69 -13.07
CA ASP A 36 14.09 -24.24 -13.08
C ASP A 36 14.43 -23.45 -11.81
N MET A 37 13.52 -22.58 -11.37
CA MET A 37 13.70 -21.85 -10.11
C MET A 37 13.66 -22.78 -8.90
N LYS A 38 12.79 -23.79 -8.86
CA LYS A 38 12.77 -24.80 -7.78
C LYS A 38 14.10 -25.53 -7.72
N LYS A 39 14.59 -26.04 -8.85
CA LYS A 39 15.89 -26.73 -8.95
C LYS A 39 17.03 -25.84 -8.44
N ARG A 40 17.06 -24.58 -8.86
CA ARG A 40 18.04 -23.60 -8.38
C ARG A 40 17.89 -23.32 -6.88
N ALA A 41 16.67 -23.08 -6.41
CA ALA A 41 16.39 -22.67 -5.04
C ALA A 41 16.70 -23.79 -4.03
N ILE A 42 16.58 -25.07 -4.41
CA ILE A 42 17.00 -26.20 -3.57
C ILE A 42 18.49 -26.09 -3.17
N HIS A 43 19.33 -25.61 -4.09
CA HIS A 43 20.77 -25.49 -3.83
C HIS A 43 21.18 -24.15 -3.22
N VAL A 44 20.36 -23.10 -3.41
CA VAL A 44 20.73 -21.72 -3.04
C VAL A 44 20.10 -21.28 -1.72
N ALA A 45 18.88 -21.71 -1.42
CA ALA A 45 18.14 -21.23 -0.26
C ALA A 45 18.64 -21.88 1.04
N GLY A 46 18.86 -21.06 2.07
CA GLY A 46 19.24 -21.53 3.40
C GLY A 46 18.05 -21.93 4.28
N THR A 47 16.84 -21.50 3.92
CA THR A 47 15.59 -21.77 4.65
C THR A 47 14.42 -22.03 3.71
N TYR A 48 13.37 -22.68 4.22
CA TYR A 48 12.16 -22.94 3.45
C TYR A 48 11.44 -21.65 3.00
N ASP A 49 11.42 -20.62 3.85
CA ASP A 49 10.79 -19.34 3.51
C ASP A 49 11.51 -18.66 2.34
N GLU A 50 12.84 -18.74 2.31
CA GLU A 50 13.65 -18.25 1.19
C GLU A 50 13.36 -19.05 -0.09
N PHE A 51 13.34 -20.38 0.00
CA PHE A 51 12.97 -21.26 -1.13
C PHE A 51 11.59 -20.88 -1.69
N ARG A 52 10.58 -20.76 -0.81
CA ARG A 52 9.21 -20.40 -1.18
C ARG A 52 9.17 -19.05 -1.89
N ASN A 53 9.88 -18.06 -1.37
CA ASN A 53 9.91 -16.72 -1.96
C ASN A 53 10.61 -16.71 -3.32
N MET A 54 11.70 -17.47 -3.50
CA MET A 54 12.38 -17.59 -4.79
C MET A 54 11.45 -18.18 -5.86
N VAL A 55 10.78 -19.30 -5.54
CA VAL A 55 9.85 -19.96 -6.45
C VAL A 55 8.65 -19.08 -6.77
N LEU A 56 8.12 -18.34 -5.79
CA LEU A 56 7.01 -17.40 -6.00
C LEU A 56 7.38 -16.27 -6.98
N CYS A 57 8.63 -15.84 -6.99
CA CYS A 57 9.14 -14.79 -7.86
C CYS A 57 9.59 -15.29 -9.25
N ALA A 58 9.54 -16.59 -9.54
CA ALA A 58 10.04 -17.18 -10.78
C ALA A 58 9.37 -16.64 -12.06
N ASN A 59 8.14 -16.17 -11.95
CA ASN A 59 7.31 -15.78 -13.08
C ASN A 59 7.37 -14.27 -13.38
N GLN A 60 8.18 -13.52 -12.62
CA GLN A 60 8.35 -12.09 -12.84
C GLN A 60 9.10 -11.84 -14.15
N GLN A 61 8.59 -10.89 -14.94
CA GLN A 61 9.27 -10.47 -16.16
C GLN A 61 10.49 -9.61 -15.81
N PRO A 62 11.60 -9.74 -16.56
CA PRO A 62 12.73 -8.84 -16.40
C PRO A 62 12.29 -7.41 -16.72
N VAL A 63 12.67 -6.47 -15.86
CA VAL A 63 12.34 -5.05 -16.04
C VAL A 63 12.97 -4.56 -17.34
N THR A 64 12.15 -4.02 -18.22
CA THR A 64 12.64 -3.49 -19.49
C THR A 64 13.42 -2.20 -19.28
N ARG A 65 14.35 -1.88 -20.18
CA ARG A 65 15.14 -0.64 -20.10
C ARG A 65 14.25 0.62 -20.09
N LYS A 66 13.13 0.57 -20.83
CA LYS A 66 12.13 1.66 -20.85
C LYS A 66 11.45 1.84 -19.50
N GLU A 67 11.09 0.75 -18.83
CA GLU A 67 10.53 0.78 -17.47
C GLU A 67 11.56 1.29 -16.47
N LEU A 68 12.82 0.86 -16.59
CA LEU A 68 13.92 1.32 -15.73
C LEU A 68 14.16 2.83 -15.89
N GLU A 69 14.19 3.33 -17.13
CA GLU A 69 14.30 4.76 -17.43
C GLU A 69 13.09 5.58 -16.97
N SER A 70 11.89 4.98 -16.98
CA SER A 70 10.67 5.60 -16.43
C SER A 70 10.72 5.68 -14.90
N LEU A 71 11.22 4.65 -14.23
CA LEU A 71 11.37 4.62 -12.76
C LEU A 71 12.47 5.58 -12.28
N SER A 72 13.49 5.83 -13.12
CA SER A 72 14.60 6.72 -12.79
C SER A 72 14.28 8.21 -12.89
N LYS A 73 13.18 8.61 -13.55
CA LYS A 73 12.80 10.03 -13.72
C LYS A 73 12.00 10.52 -12.51
N PRO A 74 12.56 11.38 -11.63
CA PRO A 74 11.88 11.83 -10.41
C PRO A 74 10.63 12.69 -10.70
N SER A 75 10.50 13.24 -11.91
CA SER A 75 9.37 14.08 -12.30
C SER A 75 8.08 13.30 -12.64
N LYS A 76 8.17 11.97 -12.86
CA LYS A 76 7.01 11.12 -13.20
C LYS A 76 6.70 10.05 -12.14
N GLY A 77 7.42 10.06 -11.02
CA GLY A 77 7.07 9.25 -9.85
C GLY A 77 5.72 9.70 -9.30
N TRP A 78 4.69 8.87 -9.49
CA TRP A 78 3.36 9.04 -8.92
C TRP A 78 2.51 10.22 -9.42
N GLN A 79 2.46 10.46 -10.73
CA GLN A 79 1.24 11.06 -11.28
C GLN A 79 0.15 9.99 -11.30
N ASN A 80 -0.59 9.88 -10.19
CA ASN A 80 -1.91 9.26 -10.18
C ASN A 80 -2.75 9.98 -11.25
N SER A 81 -2.89 9.36 -12.42
CA SER A 81 -3.97 9.68 -13.36
C SER A 81 -5.27 9.29 -12.68
N ARG A 82 -5.77 10.16 -11.80
CA ARG A 82 -7.14 10.13 -11.31
C ARG A 82 -8.03 10.68 -12.42
N THR A 83 -8.19 9.89 -13.49
CA THR A 83 -9.36 9.99 -14.36
C THR A 83 -10.52 9.39 -13.59
N GLN A 84 -11.43 10.25 -13.16
CA GLN A 84 -12.71 9.85 -12.57
C GLN A 84 -13.49 9.02 -13.60
N SER A 85 -13.78 7.75 -13.28
CA SER A 85 -15.09 7.11 -13.49
C SER A 85 -15.01 5.61 -13.18
N GLY A 86 -15.86 5.13 -12.25
CA GLY A 86 -16.22 3.71 -12.11
C GLY A 86 -15.41 2.88 -11.10
N LEU A 87 -15.95 2.69 -9.89
CA LEU A 87 -15.66 1.55 -8.99
C LEU A 87 -16.59 0.35 -9.37
N PRO A 88 -16.42 -0.90 -8.84
CA PRO A 88 -15.61 -1.28 -7.66
C PRO A 88 -14.76 -2.56 -7.81
N GLY A 89 -13.73 -2.73 -6.96
CA GLY A 89 -13.14 -4.07 -6.75
C GLY A 89 -11.73 -4.14 -6.16
N THR A 90 -11.64 -4.00 -4.84
CA THR A 90 -10.69 -4.69 -3.94
C THR A 90 -9.22 -4.82 -4.36
N SER A 91 -8.35 -3.98 -3.80
CA SER A 91 -6.94 -4.35 -3.61
C SER A 91 -6.56 -4.19 -2.15
N SER A 92 -6.56 -5.36 -1.50
CA SER A 92 -5.91 -5.68 -0.23
C SER A 92 -4.57 -4.97 -0.10
N ALA A 93 -4.44 -4.23 0.99
CA ALA A 93 -3.19 -3.69 1.46
C ALA A 93 -2.27 -4.82 1.92
N ARG A 94 -1.03 -4.84 1.45
CA ARG A 94 0.07 -5.23 2.34
C ARG A 94 1.41 -4.57 1.98
N ALA A 95 1.68 -3.53 2.73
CA ALA A 95 2.93 -3.23 3.41
C ALA A 95 4.21 -3.95 2.95
N LYS A 96 5.23 -3.14 2.61
CA LYS A 96 6.53 -3.14 3.32
C LYS A 96 7.28 -1.85 2.99
N LYS A 97 7.45 -0.97 3.97
CA LYS A 97 8.73 -0.79 4.70
C LYS A 97 9.93 -0.75 3.74
N LYS A 98 10.40 0.46 3.44
CA LYS A 98 11.84 0.74 3.41
C LYS A 98 12.15 1.96 4.24
N THR A 99 12.79 1.64 5.35
CA THR A 99 13.82 2.40 6.05
C THR A 99 14.79 3.08 5.07
N GLY A 100 15.26 4.25 5.46
CA GLY A 100 16.56 4.74 5.01
C GLY A 100 16.53 5.99 4.13
N GLN A 101 16.74 7.12 4.79
CA GLN A 101 17.40 8.33 4.27
C GLN A 101 16.59 9.19 3.29
N GLY A 102 15.89 10.17 3.88
CA GLY A 102 15.50 11.41 3.22
C GLY A 102 15.63 12.53 4.24
N GLU A 103 16.55 13.45 3.97
CA GLU A 103 17.02 14.49 4.87
C GLU A 103 15.90 15.27 5.57
N ILE A 104 16.07 15.39 6.88
CA ILE A 104 15.24 16.23 7.75
C ILE A 104 15.62 17.69 7.44
N LYS A 105 14.85 18.36 6.59
CA LYS A 105 14.91 19.82 6.45
C LYS A 105 13.61 20.49 6.90
N ALA A 106 13.81 21.32 7.92
CA ALA A 106 13.02 22.44 8.38
C ALA A 106 11.68 22.15 9.09
N SER A 107 11.69 22.47 10.37
CA SER A 107 10.56 22.83 11.23
C SER A 107 9.54 23.72 10.50
N LYS A 108 8.59 23.11 9.78
CA LYS A 108 7.47 23.83 9.17
C LYS A 108 6.32 23.89 10.17
N LYS A 109 5.71 25.07 10.25
CA LYS A 109 4.56 25.41 11.11
C LYS A 109 3.49 24.31 11.10
N LEU A 110 2.76 24.17 12.20
CA LEU A 110 1.57 23.32 12.27
C LEU A 110 0.53 23.94 11.33
N GLU A 111 0.38 23.37 10.14
CA GLU A 111 -0.62 23.77 9.15
C GLU A 111 -1.85 22.90 9.32
N VAL A 112 -3.00 23.42 8.87
CA VAL A 112 -4.25 22.66 8.89
C VAL A 112 -4.18 21.54 7.83
N PRO A 113 -4.33 20.27 8.22
CA PRO A 113 -4.30 19.14 7.29
C PRO A 113 -5.50 19.20 6.33
N LYS A 114 -5.28 18.87 5.05
CA LYS A 114 -6.32 18.90 4.01
C LYS A 114 -7.01 17.55 3.82
N ASN A 115 -6.39 16.45 4.26
CA ASN A 115 -6.91 15.08 4.15
C ASN A 115 -6.44 14.21 5.34
N SER A 116 -7.06 13.04 5.53
CA SER A 116 -6.75 12.11 6.63
C SER A 116 -5.29 11.66 6.65
N VAL A 117 -4.71 11.41 5.47
CA VAL A 117 -3.31 10.96 5.33
C VAL A 117 -2.32 12.05 5.75
N GLU A 118 -2.57 13.31 5.41
CA GLU A 118 -1.78 14.45 5.87
C GLU A 118 -1.89 14.63 7.39
N PHE A 119 -3.09 14.45 7.97
CA PHE A 119 -3.27 14.48 9.41
C PHE A 119 -2.42 13.41 10.09
N GLU A 120 -2.51 12.16 9.66
CA GLU A 120 -1.75 11.05 10.26
C GLU A 120 -0.24 11.23 10.13
N ARG A 121 0.20 11.72 8.98
CA ARG A 121 1.61 12.00 8.74
C ARG A 121 2.12 13.10 9.67
N ASP A 122 1.37 14.19 9.80
CA ASP A 122 1.75 15.31 10.67
C ASP A 122 1.60 14.95 12.16
N TRP A 123 0.63 14.11 12.52
CA TRP A 123 0.47 13.53 13.85
C TRP A 123 1.71 12.70 14.25
N ARG A 124 2.17 11.80 13.38
CA ARG A 124 3.34 10.94 13.65
C ARG A 124 4.68 11.68 13.61
N ARG A 125 4.80 12.73 12.79
CA ARG A 125 6.09 13.42 12.58
C ARG A 125 6.28 14.68 13.42
N LYS A 126 5.21 15.45 13.65
CA LYS A 126 5.28 16.77 14.31
C LYS A 126 4.77 16.74 15.75
N CYS A 127 3.94 15.76 16.13
CA CYS A 127 3.29 15.69 17.43
C CYS A 127 3.91 14.64 18.37
N ASN A 128 5.20 14.79 18.67
CA ASN A 128 5.96 13.84 19.52
C ASN A 128 5.70 14.02 21.03
N THR A 129 5.08 15.13 21.43
CA THR A 129 4.78 15.45 22.84
C THR A 129 3.27 15.59 23.00
N ASP A 130 2.71 15.15 24.13
CA ASP A 130 1.27 15.21 24.39
C ASP A 130 0.71 16.65 24.32
N LEU A 131 1.47 17.64 24.80
CA LEU A 131 1.10 19.06 24.66
C LEU A 131 1.01 19.52 23.20
N LYS A 132 1.88 19.02 22.31
CA LYS A 132 1.85 19.33 20.88
C LYS A 132 0.67 18.65 20.19
N LYS A 133 0.35 17.41 20.59
CA LYS A 133 -0.84 16.69 20.14
C LYS A 133 -2.12 17.47 20.47
N ILE A 134 -2.27 17.93 21.71
CA ILE A 134 -3.44 18.71 22.13
C ILE A 134 -3.54 20.04 21.39
N LYS A 135 -2.42 20.77 21.23
CA LYS A 135 -2.38 22.02 20.45
C LYS A 135 -2.79 21.79 18.98
N TYR A 136 -2.34 20.68 18.39
CA TYR A 136 -2.71 20.31 17.03
C TYR A 136 -4.19 19.91 16.93
N LEU A 137 -4.74 19.19 17.91
CA LEU A 137 -6.18 18.89 17.96
C LEU A 137 -7.03 20.15 18.10
N ARG A 138 -6.59 21.11 18.91
CA ARG A 138 -7.25 22.43 19.03
C ARG A 138 -7.20 23.21 17.70
N LEU A 139 -6.11 23.11 16.94
CA LEU A 139 -5.96 23.77 15.64
C LEU A 139 -6.87 23.16 14.56
N VAL A 140 -7.04 21.84 14.55
CA VAL A 140 -7.90 21.15 13.56
C VAL A 140 -9.38 21.32 13.91
N GLY A 141 -9.73 21.15 15.19
CA GLY A 141 -11.09 21.24 15.70
C GLY A 141 -11.94 19.98 15.43
N PRO A 142 -12.98 19.73 16.24
CA PRO A 142 -13.73 18.47 16.22
C PRO A 142 -14.56 18.27 14.95
N ARG A 143 -15.15 19.33 14.39
CA ARG A 143 -15.99 19.25 13.18
C ARG A 143 -15.17 18.86 11.94
N ARG A 144 -13.95 19.39 11.82
CA ARG A 144 -13.04 19.04 10.72
C ARG A 144 -12.44 17.66 10.92
N LEU A 145 -12.13 17.28 12.16
CA LEU A 145 -11.67 15.94 12.46
C LEU A 145 -12.71 14.89 12.02
N ALA A 146 -13.99 15.12 12.33
CA ALA A 146 -15.08 14.26 11.89
C ALA A 146 -15.20 14.23 10.34
N ALA A 147 -15.03 15.37 9.66
CA ALA A 147 -15.07 15.42 8.19
C ALA A 147 -13.86 14.72 7.53
N LEU A 148 -12.67 14.82 8.12
CA LEU A 148 -11.44 14.21 7.60
C LEU A 148 -11.48 12.68 7.71
N PHE A 149 -12.10 12.16 8.76
CA PHE A 149 -12.16 10.73 9.08
C PHE A 149 -13.56 10.11 8.86
N ALA A 150 -14.40 10.74 8.04
CA ALA A 150 -15.76 10.25 7.77
C ALA A 150 -15.81 8.90 7.05
N GLY A 151 -14.75 8.53 6.31
CA GLY A 151 -14.69 7.29 5.54
C GLY A 151 -13.96 6.14 6.23
N ASP A 152 -12.87 6.43 6.94
CA ASP A 152 -12.04 5.43 7.62
C ASP A 152 -11.21 6.12 8.70
N LEU A 153 -11.06 5.45 9.86
CA LEU A 153 -10.26 5.90 11.00
C LEU A 153 -9.54 4.70 11.60
N ASP A 154 -8.21 4.72 11.52
CA ASP A 154 -7.35 3.68 12.10
C ASP A 154 -7.55 3.60 13.63
N ALA A 155 -7.84 2.40 14.15
CA ALA A 155 -8.03 2.14 15.58
C ALA A 155 -6.78 2.50 16.40
N ALA A 156 -5.58 2.34 15.83
CA ALA A 156 -4.35 2.73 16.50
C ALA A 156 -4.23 4.26 16.65
N LEU A 157 -4.70 5.02 15.65
CA LEU A 157 -4.76 6.48 15.73
C LEU A 157 -5.78 6.94 16.77
N LEU A 158 -6.96 6.32 16.80
CA LEU A 158 -8.00 6.61 17.79
C LEU A 158 -7.48 6.38 19.22
N GLY A 159 -6.79 5.26 19.48
CA GLY A 159 -6.18 4.99 20.78
C GLY A 159 -5.15 6.05 21.18
N GLN A 160 -4.35 6.54 20.23
CA GLN A 160 -3.39 7.63 20.49
C GLN A 160 -4.07 8.97 20.77
N LEU A 161 -5.18 9.27 20.09
CA LEU A 161 -6.00 10.46 20.32
C LEU A 161 -6.61 10.44 21.70
N LEU A 162 -7.27 9.33 22.06
CA LEU A 162 -7.91 9.16 23.37
C LEU A 162 -6.88 9.18 24.49
N GLY A 163 -5.72 8.55 24.32
CA GLY A 163 -4.63 8.58 25.29
C GLY A 163 -4.05 9.98 25.49
N ALA A 164 -3.92 10.78 24.41
CA ALA A 164 -3.47 12.17 24.52
C ALA A 164 -4.51 13.05 25.24
N LEU A 165 -5.80 12.83 25.01
CA LEU A 165 -6.89 13.53 25.71
C LEU A 165 -7.00 13.11 27.18
N GLY A 166 -6.89 11.81 27.49
CA GLY A 166 -6.93 11.31 28.87
C GLY A 166 -5.78 11.89 29.71
N ARG A 167 -4.57 11.98 29.16
CA ARG A 167 -3.44 12.64 29.83
C ARG A 167 -3.63 14.16 29.95
N ALA A 168 -4.29 14.79 28.99
CA ALA A 168 -4.63 16.22 29.07
C ALA A 168 -5.61 16.50 30.22
N LEU A 169 -6.62 15.66 30.36
CA LEU A 169 -7.65 15.76 31.40
C LEU A 169 -7.11 15.41 32.78
N ALA A 170 -6.17 14.46 32.87
CA ALA A 170 -5.49 14.12 34.12
C ALA A 170 -4.58 15.24 34.65
N LEU A 171 -4.11 16.16 33.80
CA LEU A 171 -3.36 17.34 34.21
C LEU A 171 -4.25 18.53 34.62
N ASP A 172 -5.57 18.44 34.37
CA ASP A 172 -6.58 19.47 34.68
C ASP A 172 -7.52 19.01 35.82
N GLY A 173 -7.19 17.90 36.48
CA GLY A 173 -7.89 17.42 37.67
C GLY A 173 -7.55 18.28 38.90
N PRO A 174 -8.49 18.45 39.85
CA PRO A 174 -8.31 19.33 41.00
C PRO A 174 -7.06 18.91 41.79
N PRO A 175 -6.32 19.88 42.38
CA PRO A 175 -5.14 19.58 43.17
C PRO A 175 -5.51 18.59 44.28
N PRO A 176 -4.62 17.64 44.63
CA PRO A 176 -4.81 16.90 45.86
C PRO A 176 -4.82 17.93 46.99
N ASP A 177 -5.97 18.07 47.64
CA ASP A 177 -6.09 18.79 48.90
C ASP A 177 -5.01 18.23 49.84
N VAL A 178 -4.12 19.12 50.26
CA VAL A 178 -3.24 18.93 51.41
C VAL A 178 -3.61 20.06 52.37
N PRO A 179 -3.79 19.83 53.69
CA PRO A 179 -3.64 18.59 54.47
C PRO A 179 -4.97 17.96 54.95
#